data_AF-A0A8K0RV09-F1
#
_entry.id   AF-A0A8K0RV09-F1
#
_cell.length_a   1.000
_cell.length_b   1.000
_cell.length_c   1.000
_cell.angle_alpha   90.00
_cell.angle_beta   90.00
_cell.angle_gamma   90.00
#
_symmetry.space_group_name_H-M   'P 1'
#
loop_
_entity.id
_entity.type
_entity.pdbx_description
1 polymer ?
#
loop_
_entity_poly.entity_id
_entity_poly.type
_entity_poly.pdbx_seq_one_letter_code
_entity_poly.pdbx_strand_id
1 'polypeptide(L)'
;MFYVGNLVGNQWQQYSNDAGQMYYVEVTTGTSQYAIPSGWEDQAQDNWNHSATHQQWTNTRTGRIVLWDPNPPPARTYLDKMNVMAHLQTVERDLDTDESIYRRETTGILRWLFPEDQGFDVVQENHRGTGINDHVVFKIECRQGGSFYAYDFLIVECIVGIRKTKVRRSMQWFKLA
;
A
#
# COMPACT_ATOMS: atom_id res chain seq x y z
N MET A 1 33.13 -7.00 -1.95
CA MET A 1 33.34 -5.54 -1.80
C MET A 1 33.53 -4.91 -3.18
N PHE A 2 32.69 -3.94 -3.53
CA PHE A 2 32.70 -3.31 -4.84
C PHE A 2 32.77 -1.80 -4.69
N TYR A 3 33.68 -1.17 -5.43
CA TYR A 3 33.72 0.28 -5.55
C TYR A 3 32.49 0.77 -6.32
N VAL A 4 31.80 1.77 -5.77
CA VAL A 4 30.60 2.35 -6.35
C VAL A 4 30.92 3.67 -7.03
N GLY A 5 31.65 4.55 -6.34
CA GLY A 5 31.94 5.88 -6.84
C GLY A 5 32.56 6.80 -5.78
N ASN A 6 32.87 8.02 -6.18
CA ASN A 6 33.28 9.08 -5.26
C ASN A 6 32.11 9.99 -4.93
N LEU A 7 32.09 10.51 -3.71
CA LEU A 7 31.24 11.64 -3.36
C LEU A 7 31.80 12.91 -3.99
N VAL A 8 30.92 13.90 -4.24
CA VAL A 8 31.32 15.23 -4.73
C VAL A 8 32.37 15.83 -3.80
N GLY A 9 33.43 16.37 -4.39
CA GLY A 9 34.61 16.86 -3.65
C GLY A 9 35.73 15.83 -3.49
N ASN A 10 35.50 14.57 -3.86
CA ASN A 10 36.52 13.48 -3.83
C ASN A 10 37.18 13.26 -2.45
N GLN A 11 36.53 13.66 -1.36
CA GLN A 11 37.03 13.42 0.00
C GLN A 11 36.63 12.04 0.52
N TRP A 12 35.56 11.46 -0.03
CA TRP A 12 35.00 10.19 0.38
C TRP A 12 34.75 9.29 -0.83
N GLN A 13 35.10 8.02 -0.67
CA GLN A 13 34.80 6.94 -1.59
C GLN A 13 33.64 6.11 -1.05
N GLN A 14 32.73 5.71 -1.93
CA GLN A 14 31.60 4.86 -1.61
C GLN A 14 31.84 3.43 -2.12
N TYR A 15 31.52 2.47 -1.27
CA TYR A 15 31.63 1.05 -1.54
C TYR A 15 30.34 0.32 -1.15
N SER A 16 30.14 -0.84 -1.75
CA SER A 16 29.10 -1.81 -1.37
C SER A 16 29.76 -3.12 -0.94
N ASN A 17 29.30 -3.68 0.19
CA ASN A 17 29.72 -5.00 0.61
C ASN A 17 28.89 -6.11 -0.07
N ASP A 18 29.22 -7.38 0.20
CA ASP A 18 28.55 -8.50 -0.48
C ASP A 18 27.10 -8.70 -0.01
N ALA A 19 26.71 -8.07 1.11
CA ALA A 19 25.34 -7.98 1.59
C ALA A 19 24.56 -6.79 0.98
N GLY A 20 25.18 -6.03 0.07
CA GLY A 20 24.58 -4.85 -0.56
C GLY A 20 24.52 -3.61 0.33
N GLN A 21 25.16 -3.63 1.50
CA GLN A 21 25.21 -2.47 2.40
C GLN A 21 26.26 -1.48 1.91
N MET A 22 25.86 -0.21 1.85
CA MET A 22 26.74 0.89 1.48
C MET A 22 27.59 1.34 2.67
N TYR A 23 28.84 1.67 2.41
CA TYR A 23 29.75 2.29 3.38
C TYR A 23 30.72 3.23 2.67
N TYR A 24 31.39 4.05 3.46
CA TYR A 24 32.21 5.17 3.01
C TYR A 24 33.62 5.05 3.57
N VAL A 25 34.60 5.40 2.76
CA VAL A 25 36.02 5.42 3.14
C VAL A 25 36.57 6.82 2.89
N GLU A 26 37.15 7.43 3.91
CA GLU A 26 37.77 8.75 3.78
C GLU A 26 39.08 8.61 3.00
N VAL A 27 39.26 9.41 1.95
CA VAL A 27 40.38 9.26 1.02
C VAL A 27 41.72 9.59 1.69
N THR A 28 41.73 10.53 2.64
CA THR A 28 42.96 10.99 3.31
C THR A 28 43.41 10.05 4.42
N THR A 29 42.49 9.58 5.25
CA THR A 29 42.81 8.77 6.44
C THR A 29 42.66 7.27 6.21
N GLY A 30 41.90 6.86 5.18
CA GLY A 30 41.52 5.46 4.95
C GLY A 30 40.47 4.94 5.94
N THR A 31 39.92 5.79 6.81
CA THR A 31 38.93 5.38 7.81
C THR A 31 37.62 5.03 7.14
N SER A 32 37.03 3.89 7.51
CA SER A 32 35.74 3.45 6.97
C SER A 32 34.60 3.61 7.97
N GLN A 33 33.41 3.90 7.45
CA GLN A 33 32.19 4.03 8.24
C GLN A 33 30.96 3.66 7.42
N TYR A 34 29.93 3.11 8.08
CA TYR A 34 28.63 2.83 7.46
C TYR A 34 27.69 4.03 7.46
N ALA A 35 27.90 4.98 8.38
CA ALA A 35 27.14 6.23 8.42
C ALA A 35 27.54 7.14 7.26
N ILE A 36 26.58 7.91 6.75
CA ILE A 36 26.85 8.93 5.73
C ILE A 36 27.80 9.98 6.32
N PRO A 37 28.87 10.38 5.62
CA PRO A 37 29.80 11.40 6.11
C PRO A 37 29.12 12.74 6.37
N SER A 38 29.58 13.44 7.40
CA SER A 38 29.02 14.75 7.76
C SER A 38 29.21 15.77 6.64
N GLY A 39 28.13 16.40 6.19
CA GLY A 39 28.09 17.32 5.04
C GLY A 39 27.58 16.68 3.74
N TRP A 40 27.49 15.35 3.67
CA TRP A 40 26.98 14.60 2.51
C TRP A 40 25.65 13.87 2.82
N GLU A 41 24.98 14.22 3.93
CA GLU A 41 23.65 13.72 4.26
C GLU A 41 22.65 14.13 3.18
N ASP A 42 21.67 13.27 2.91
CA ASP A 42 20.60 13.58 1.97
C ASP A 42 19.67 14.65 2.55
N GLN A 43 19.21 15.54 1.69
CA GLN A 43 18.23 16.57 2.03
C GLN A 43 16.94 16.35 1.25
N ALA A 44 15.81 16.80 1.80
CA ALA A 44 14.49 16.61 1.17
C ALA A 44 14.40 17.26 -0.23
N GLN A 45 15.13 18.35 -0.45
CA GLN A 45 15.20 19.07 -1.73
C GLN A 45 16.29 18.56 -2.69
N ASP A 46 17.02 17.50 -2.33
CA ASP A 46 18.05 16.96 -3.21
C ASP A 46 17.43 16.35 -4.47
N ASN A 47 18.02 16.67 -5.62
CA ASN A 47 17.65 16.06 -6.88
C ASN A 47 18.44 14.77 -7.09
N TRP A 48 17.75 13.75 -7.59
CA TRP A 48 18.33 12.43 -7.86
C TRP A 48 18.18 12.07 -9.33
N ASN A 49 19.30 11.78 -9.97
CA ASN A 49 19.34 11.35 -11.35
C ASN A 49 19.31 9.82 -11.42
N HIS A 50 18.28 9.26 -12.05
CA HIS A 50 18.19 7.83 -12.29
C HIS A 50 18.95 7.42 -13.56
N SER A 51 19.85 6.43 -13.44
CA SER A 51 20.48 5.77 -14.57
C SER A 51 19.80 4.43 -14.83
N ALA A 52 18.98 4.35 -15.88
CA ALA A 52 18.31 3.10 -16.26
C ALA A 52 19.30 1.98 -16.65
N THR A 53 20.47 2.35 -17.19
CA THR A 53 21.52 1.39 -17.58
C THR A 53 22.13 0.68 -16.38
N HIS A 54 22.35 1.42 -15.29
CA HIS A 54 23.02 0.90 -14.09
C HIS A 54 22.04 0.60 -12.95
N GLN A 55 20.74 0.87 -13.14
CA GLN A 55 19.68 0.72 -12.13
C GLN A 55 20.06 1.39 -10.80
N GLN A 56 20.54 2.63 -10.88
CA GLN A 56 21.03 3.37 -9.72
C GLN A 56 20.58 4.83 -9.77
N TRP A 57 20.52 5.45 -8.58
CA TRP A 57 20.19 6.85 -8.39
C TRP A 57 21.39 7.59 -7.87
N THR A 58 21.72 8.74 -8.47
CA THR A 58 22.82 9.60 -8.05
C THR A 58 22.29 10.94 -7.55
N ASN A 59 22.63 11.29 -6.31
CA ASN A 59 22.32 12.59 -5.74
C ASN A 59 23.19 13.65 -6.43
N THR A 60 22.58 14.64 -7.06
CA THR A 60 23.32 15.65 -7.85
C THR A 60 24.19 16.55 -6.99
N ARG A 61 23.84 16.75 -5.71
CA ARG A 61 24.58 17.61 -4.79
C ARG A 61 25.75 16.88 -4.15
N THR A 62 25.51 15.66 -3.66
CA THR A 62 26.50 14.91 -2.86
C THR A 62 27.28 13.90 -3.67
N GLY A 63 26.81 13.52 -4.86
CA GLY A 63 27.39 12.44 -5.67
C GLY A 63 27.14 11.04 -5.09
N ARG A 64 26.39 10.92 -4.00
CA ARG A 64 26.04 9.61 -3.42
C ARG A 64 25.23 8.80 -4.41
N ILE A 65 25.53 7.51 -4.47
CA ILE A 65 24.83 6.55 -5.33
C ILE A 65 24.03 5.60 -4.45
N VAL A 66 22.76 5.39 -4.77
CA VAL A 66 21.91 4.40 -4.10
C VAL A 66 21.26 3.48 -5.15
N LEU A 67 20.99 2.24 -4.75
CA LEU A 67 20.40 1.22 -5.63
C LEU A 67 18.88 1.12 -5.49
N TRP A 68 18.30 1.86 -4.54
CA TRP A 68 16.87 1.98 -4.33
C TRP A 68 16.40 3.37 -4.71
N ASP A 69 15.13 3.51 -5.06
CA ASP A 69 14.52 4.82 -5.29
C ASP A 69 14.56 5.62 -3.96
N PRO A 70 15.29 6.76 -3.92
CA PRO A 70 15.39 7.58 -2.72
C PRO A 70 14.08 8.32 -2.41
N ASN A 71 13.20 8.48 -3.41
CA ASN A 71 11.90 9.13 -3.28
C ASN A 71 10.82 8.21 -3.86
N PRO A 72 10.57 7.04 -3.23
CA PRO A 72 9.58 6.12 -3.73
C PRO A 72 8.22 6.82 -3.77
N PRO A 73 7.39 6.56 -4.79
CA PRO A 73 6.04 7.11 -4.80
C PRO A 73 5.34 6.72 -3.49
N PRO A 74 4.46 7.58 -2.94
CA PRO A 74 3.64 7.22 -1.78
C PRO A 74 3.00 5.86 -2.04
N ALA A 75 2.94 5.01 -1.02
CA ALA A 75 2.31 3.71 -1.13
C ALA A 75 0.91 3.91 -1.74
N ARG A 76 0.74 3.50 -2.99
CA ARG A 76 -0.55 3.61 -3.68
C ARG A 76 -1.52 2.73 -2.91
N THR A 77 -2.45 3.34 -2.21
CA THR A 77 -3.51 2.57 -1.56
C THR A 77 -4.53 2.19 -2.63
N TYR A 78 -5.29 1.12 -2.41
CA TYR A 78 -6.38 0.78 -3.31
C TYR A 78 -7.44 1.91 -3.40
N LEU A 79 -7.45 2.84 -2.45
CA LEU A 79 -8.32 4.01 -2.40
C LEU A 79 -8.01 5.02 -3.52
N ASP A 80 -6.79 5.04 -4.04
CA ASP A 80 -6.34 5.98 -5.08
C ASP A 80 -6.76 5.55 -6.50
N LYS A 81 -7.49 4.44 -6.62
CA LYS A 81 -7.91 3.86 -7.90
C LYS A 81 -9.28 4.39 -8.28
N MET A 82 -9.40 4.93 -9.50
CA MET A 82 -10.65 5.56 -9.98
C MET A 82 -11.90 4.68 -9.78
N ASN A 83 -11.79 3.37 -9.98
CA ASN A 83 -12.91 2.45 -9.79
C ASN A 83 -13.33 2.32 -8.31
N VAL A 84 -12.35 2.17 -7.41
CA VAL A 84 -12.61 2.12 -5.95
C VAL A 84 -13.14 3.46 -5.46
N MET A 85 -12.55 4.57 -5.92
CA MET A 85 -12.98 5.92 -5.57
C MET A 85 -14.41 6.21 -6.02
N ALA A 86 -14.81 5.78 -7.22
CA ALA A 86 -16.19 5.95 -7.71
C ALA A 86 -17.21 5.17 -6.85
N HIS A 87 -16.86 3.95 -6.45
CA HIS A 87 -17.70 3.14 -5.55
C HIS A 87 -17.79 3.76 -4.15
N LEU A 88 -16.67 4.25 -3.60
CA LEU A 88 -16.64 4.94 -2.30
C LEU A 88 -17.44 6.25 -2.33
N GLN A 89 -17.30 7.06 -3.37
CA GLN A 89 -18.08 8.30 -3.53
C GLN A 89 -19.58 8.01 -3.61
N THR A 90 -19.98 6.91 -4.24
CA THR A 90 -21.39 6.50 -4.32
C THR A 90 -21.94 6.13 -2.95
N VAL A 91 -21.13 5.45 -2.13
CA VAL A 91 -21.45 5.10 -0.74
C VAL A 91 -21.49 6.32 0.19
N GLU A 92 -20.54 7.25 0.05
CA GLU A 92 -20.40 8.42 0.93
C GLU A 92 -21.43 9.52 0.65
N ARG A 93 -21.96 9.59 -0.58
CA ARG A 93 -22.87 10.68 -1.00
C ARG A 93 -24.22 10.64 -0.28
N ASP A 94 -24.66 9.47 0.19
CA ASP A 94 -25.95 9.32 0.82
C ASP A 94 -25.88 8.34 2.02
N LEU A 95 -25.96 8.92 3.21
CA LEU A 95 -25.86 8.19 4.48
C LEU A 95 -27.17 7.45 4.85
N ASP A 96 -28.27 7.75 4.15
CA ASP A 96 -29.57 7.09 4.31
C ASP A 96 -29.83 6.08 3.18
N THR A 97 -28.81 5.76 2.37
CA THR A 97 -28.94 4.86 1.24
C THR A 97 -29.31 3.43 1.64
N ASP A 98 -30.17 2.82 0.82
CA ASP A 98 -30.57 1.42 0.92
C ASP A 98 -29.36 0.47 0.95
N GLU A 99 -29.41 -0.54 1.82
CA GLU A 99 -28.39 -1.58 1.99
C GLU A 99 -27.96 -2.22 0.65
N SER A 100 -28.89 -2.32 -0.31
CA SER A 100 -28.64 -2.85 -1.65
C SER A 100 -27.57 -2.07 -2.44
N ILE A 101 -27.44 -0.77 -2.22
CA ILE A 101 -26.41 0.05 -2.88
C ILE A 101 -25.06 -0.19 -2.22
N TYR A 102 -24.98 -0.17 -0.88
CA TYR A 102 -23.75 -0.52 -0.15
C TYR A 102 -23.21 -1.90 -0.56
N ARG A 103 -24.12 -2.87 -0.65
CA ARG A 103 -23.84 -4.23 -1.13
C ARG A 103 -23.26 -4.22 -2.54
N ARG A 104 -23.89 -3.49 -3.48
CA ARG A 104 -23.43 -3.40 -4.87
C ARG A 104 -22.04 -2.76 -4.99
N GLU A 105 -21.86 -1.60 -4.36
CA GLU A 105 -20.60 -0.85 -4.43
C GLU A 105 -19.45 -1.65 -3.75
N THR A 106 -19.73 -2.29 -2.62
CA THR A 106 -18.78 -3.19 -1.94
C THR A 106 -18.38 -4.38 -2.80
N THR A 107 -19.35 -5.04 -3.44
CA THR A 107 -19.05 -6.14 -4.38
C THR A 107 -18.12 -5.67 -5.50
N GLY A 108 -18.35 -4.47 -6.04
CA GLY A 108 -17.51 -3.85 -7.06
C GLY A 108 -16.08 -3.62 -6.59
N ILE A 109 -15.91 -3.05 -5.39
CA ILE A 109 -14.59 -2.83 -4.77
C ILE A 109 -13.87 -4.16 -4.55
N LEU A 110 -14.55 -5.18 -4.00
CA LEU A 110 -13.94 -6.48 -3.71
C LEU A 110 -13.55 -7.23 -4.98
N ARG A 111 -14.38 -7.24 -6.02
CA ARG A 111 -14.02 -7.85 -7.32
C ARG A 111 -12.86 -7.15 -8.00
N TRP A 112 -12.68 -5.86 -7.75
CA TRP A 112 -11.51 -5.14 -8.26
C TRP A 112 -10.24 -5.48 -7.48
N LEU A 113 -10.34 -5.60 -6.15
CA LEU A 113 -9.24 -6.00 -5.27
C LEU A 113 -8.81 -7.46 -5.46
N PHE A 114 -9.77 -8.33 -5.71
CA PHE A 114 -9.62 -9.78 -5.83
C PHE A 114 -10.18 -10.22 -7.20
N PRO A 115 -9.42 -9.98 -8.27
CA PRO A 115 -9.93 -10.22 -9.61
C PRO A 115 -9.89 -11.71 -9.96
N GLU A 116 -10.87 -12.12 -10.76
CA GLU A 116 -11.08 -13.53 -11.15
C GLU A 116 -9.93 -14.09 -11.99
N ASP A 117 -9.26 -13.24 -12.77
CA ASP A 117 -8.08 -13.59 -13.56
C ASP A 117 -6.86 -13.99 -12.70
N GLN A 118 -6.84 -13.59 -11.42
CA GLN A 118 -5.84 -14.00 -10.43
C GLN A 118 -6.29 -15.22 -9.62
N GLY A 119 -7.41 -15.84 -9.99
CA GLY A 119 -7.94 -17.04 -9.35
C GLY A 119 -8.82 -16.78 -8.14
N PHE A 120 -9.26 -15.53 -7.92
CA PHE A 120 -10.17 -15.19 -6.82
C PHE A 120 -11.63 -15.25 -7.24
N ASP A 121 -12.51 -15.72 -6.37
CA ASP A 121 -13.96 -15.61 -6.55
C ASP A 121 -14.58 -14.85 -5.38
N VAL A 122 -15.35 -13.80 -5.68
CA VAL A 122 -16.04 -12.99 -4.68
C VAL A 122 -17.50 -13.41 -4.68
N VAL A 123 -17.86 -14.23 -3.70
CA VAL A 123 -19.19 -14.79 -3.53
C VAL A 123 -19.93 -14.01 -2.45
N GLN A 124 -21.14 -13.57 -2.79
CA GLN A 124 -22.04 -13.00 -1.81
C GLN A 124 -22.99 -14.09 -1.32
N GLU A 125 -22.94 -14.39 -0.02
CA GLU A 125 -23.91 -15.31 0.58
C GLU A 125 -25.19 -14.56 0.95
N ASN A 126 -26.27 -14.91 0.26
CA ASN A 126 -27.61 -14.50 0.66
C ASN A 126 -28.21 -15.62 1.52
N HIS A 127 -28.43 -15.37 2.81
CA HIS A 127 -29.06 -16.34 3.69
C HIS A 127 -30.52 -16.56 3.24
N ARG A 128 -30.88 -17.80 2.86
CA ARG A 128 -32.24 -18.20 2.48
C ARG A 128 -33.10 -18.52 3.71
N GLY A 129 -33.19 -17.59 4.65
CA GLY A 129 -34.07 -17.67 5.82
C GLY A 129 -35.12 -16.57 5.78
N THR A 130 -36.31 -16.83 6.33
CA THR A 130 -37.48 -15.92 6.33
C THR A 130 -37.36 -14.73 7.31
N GLY A 131 -36.14 -14.34 7.70
CA GLY A 131 -35.87 -13.23 8.62
C GLY A 131 -35.42 -11.96 7.89
N ILE A 132 -35.74 -10.80 8.45
CA ILE A 132 -35.14 -9.52 8.06
C ILE A 132 -33.64 -9.63 8.32
N ASN A 133 -32.84 -9.63 7.27
CA ASN A 133 -31.40 -9.85 7.37
C ASN A 133 -30.71 -8.53 7.69
N ASP A 134 -30.17 -8.38 8.91
CA ASP A 134 -29.38 -7.20 9.31
C ASP A 134 -27.91 -7.27 8.83
N HIS A 135 -27.56 -8.25 7.99
CA HIS A 135 -26.17 -8.48 7.57
C HIS A 135 -26.02 -9.14 6.19
N VAL A 136 -24.83 -8.92 5.60
CA VAL A 136 -24.35 -9.52 4.35
C VAL A 136 -22.97 -10.12 4.57
N VAL A 137 -22.76 -11.35 4.10
CA VAL A 137 -21.44 -12.00 4.12
C VAL A 137 -20.85 -12.00 2.72
N PHE A 138 -19.63 -11.47 2.61
CA PHE A 138 -18.79 -11.60 1.43
C PHE A 138 -17.69 -12.62 1.70
N LYS A 139 -17.61 -13.61 0.82
CA LYS A 139 -16.56 -14.64 0.85
C LYS A 139 -15.62 -14.45 -0.32
N ILE A 140 -14.33 -14.59 -0.05
CA ILE A 140 -13.29 -14.50 -1.06
C ILE A 140 -12.60 -15.86 -1.13
N GLU A 141 -12.81 -16.56 -2.23
CA GLU A 141 -12.20 -17.87 -2.48
C GLU A 141 -10.98 -17.70 -3.39
N CYS A 142 -9.93 -18.49 -3.22
CA CYS A 142 -8.77 -18.52 -4.11
C CYS A 142 -8.59 -19.94 -4.68
N ARG A 143 -8.54 -20.10 -6.01
CA ARG A 143 -8.42 -21.41 -6.67
C ARG A 143 -7.01 -21.69 -7.18
N GLN A 144 -6.19 -22.32 -6.33
CA GLN A 144 -5.39 -23.54 -6.57
C GLN A 144 -4.47 -23.76 -5.36
N GLY A 145 -4.62 -24.89 -4.64
CA GLY A 145 -3.67 -25.34 -3.60
C GLY A 145 -3.73 -24.63 -2.23
N GLY A 146 -4.54 -23.58 -2.07
CA GLY A 146 -4.81 -22.93 -0.77
C GLY A 146 -6.10 -23.44 -0.11
N SER A 147 -6.18 -23.34 1.23
CA SER A 147 -7.41 -23.68 1.97
C SER A 147 -8.59 -22.80 1.53
N PHE A 148 -9.81 -23.34 1.62
CA PHE A 148 -11.10 -22.68 1.29
C PHE A 148 -11.39 -21.35 1.99
N TYR A 149 -10.51 -20.87 2.87
CA TYR A 149 -10.72 -19.67 3.65
C TYR A 149 -9.48 -18.79 3.58
N ALA A 150 -9.63 -17.64 2.95
CA ALA A 150 -8.89 -16.46 3.32
C ALA A 150 -9.82 -15.26 3.10
N TYR A 151 -10.36 -14.75 4.20
CA TYR A 151 -11.23 -13.58 4.33
C TYR A 151 -12.74 -13.82 4.10
N ASP A 152 -13.43 -14.04 5.22
CA ASP A 152 -14.86 -13.79 5.34
C ASP A 152 -15.05 -12.36 5.88
N PHE A 153 -15.71 -11.51 5.09
CA PHE A 153 -16.09 -10.16 5.49
C PHE A 153 -17.58 -10.15 5.82
N LEU A 154 -17.90 -9.92 7.09
CA LEU A 154 -19.26 -9.66 7.52
C LEU A 154 -19.51 -8.17 7.49
N ILE A 155 -20.53 -7.77 6.75
CA ILE A 155 -21.07 -6.43 6.77
C ILE A 155 -22.38 -6.46 7.53
N VAL A 156 -22.46 -5.70 8.62
CA VAL A 156 -23.65 -5.60 9.46
C VAL A 156 -24.17 -4.18 9.38
N GLU A 157 -25.49 -4.02 9.21
CA GLU A 157 -26.12 -2.73 9.44
C GLU A 157 -26.10 -2.45 10.96
N CYS A 158 -25.27 -1.51 11.41
CA CYS A 158 -25.26 -1.10 12.81
C CYS A 158 -26.09 0.19 13.00
N ILE A 159 -27.09 0.12 13.87
CA ILE A 159 -27.82 1.30 14.35
C ILE A 159 -26.95 2.00 15.40
N VAL A 160 -26.39 3.16 15.06
CA VAL A 160 -25.62 3.97 16.02
C VAL A 160 -26.52 5.07 16.59
N GLY A 161 -27.02 4.83 17.80
CA GLY A 161 -27.47 5.85 18.76
C GLY A 161 -28.80 6.56 18.44
N ILE A 162 -29.81 6.32 19.29
CA ILE A 162 -31.06 7.08 19.32
C ILE A 162 -30.76 8.49 19.86
N ARG A 163 -30.59 9.47 18.96
CA ARG A 163 -30.96 10.86 19.26
C ARG A 163 -32.14 11.22 18.38
N LYS A 164 -33.22 11.65 19.05
CA LYS A 164 -34.54 11.93 18.50
C LYS A 164 -34.43 12.50 17.08
N THR A 165 -35.09 11.82 16.16
CA THR A 165 -35.32 12.14 14.73
C THR A 165 -34.30 11.80 13.64
N LYS A 166 -33.13 11.19 13.91
CA LYS A 166 -32.32 10.58 12.83
C LYS A 166 -31.56 9.34 13.30
N VAL A 167 -31.91 8.18 12.75
CA VAL A 167 -31.15 6.94 12.90
C VAL A 167 -29.90 7.08 12.03
N ARG A 168 -28.71 7.07 12.63
CA ARG A 168 -27.46 7.05 11.88
C ARG A 168 -27.11 5.60 11.60
N ARG A 169 -27.17 5.19 10.34
CA ARG A 169 -26.72 3.87 9.87
C ARG A 169 -25.21 3.95 9.67
N SER A 170 -24.47 2.98 10.19
CA SER A 170 -23.04 2.84 9.91
C SER A 170 -22.72 1.37 9.70
N MET A 171 -21.95 1.05 8.66
CA MET A 171 -21.45 -0.30 8.43
C MET A 171 -20.04 -0.45 9.00
N GLN A 172 -19.80 -1.57 9.67
CA GLN A 172 -18.50 -1.96 10.19
C GLN A 172 -18.04 -3.24 9.50
N TRP A 173 -16.74 -3.31 9.23
CA TRP A 173 -16.10 -4.46 8.61
C TRP A 173 -15.50 -5.33 9.72
N PHE A 174 -15.94 -6.58 9.79
CA PHE A 174 -15.34 -7.57 10.68
C PHE A 174 -14.62 -8.62 9.84
N LYS A 175 -13.32 -8.81 10.13
CA LYS A 175 -12.58 -9.99 9.67
C LYS A 175 -13.02 -11.16 10.54
N LEU A 176 -13.73 -12.12 9.97
CA LEU A 176 -14.01 -13.38 10.65
C LEU A 176 -12.76 -14.26 10.57
N ALA A 177 -12.34 -14.81 11.72
CA ALA A 177 -11.12 -15.57 11.90
C ALA A 177 -11.26 -17.03 11.43
#